data_AF-A0A3D4VZ42-F1
#
_entry.id   AF-A0A3D4VZ42-F1
#
_cell.length_a   1.000
_cell.length_b   1.000
_cell.length_c   1.000
_cell.angle_alpha   90.00
_cell.angle_beta   90.00
_cell.angle_gamma   90.00
#
_symmetry.space_group_name_H-M   'P 1'
#
loop_
_entity.id
_entity.type
_entity.pdbx_description
1 polymer ?
#
loop_
_entity_poly.entity_id
_entity_poly.type
_entity_poly.pdbx_seq_one_letter_code
_entity_poly.pdbx_strand_id
1 'polypeptide(L)' 'MFTVLDVSRWQGRIDWDTVKASGRVHGVMLRALGSKNGTPYIDPMFETNYSACIRLGIPVGVYYYSCAVT' A
#
# COMPACT_ATOMS: atom_id res chain seq x y z
N MET A 1 21.29 1.37 -3.77
CA MET A 1 20.08 2.22 -3.86
C MET A 1 18.91 1.39 -3.36
N PHE A 2 18.12 1.90 -2.41
CA PHE A 2 16.93 1.22 -1.91
C PHE A 2 15.73 1.56 -2.80
N THR A 3 14.92 0.56 -3.14
CA THR A 3 13.70 0.72 -3.94
C THR A 3 12.50 0.42 -3.06
N VAL A 4 11.60 1.41 -2.95
CA VAL A 4 10.35 1.31 -2.21
C VAL A 4 9.20 1.57 -3.16
N LEU A 5 8.14 0.76 -3.08
CA LEU A 5 6.92 0.96 -3.86
C LEU A 5 5.90 1.74 -3.04
N ASP A 6 5.12 2.61 -3.70
CA ASP A 6 3.89 3.19 -3.16
C ASP A 6 2.71 2.58 -3.91
N VAL A 7 1.75 2.01 -3.19
CA VAL A 7 0.57 1.41 -3.81
C VAL A 7 -0.70 1.67 -3.01
N SER A 8 -1.82 1.64 -3.73
CA SER A 8 -3.17 1.86 -3.23
C SER A 8 -4.17 1.07 -4.07
N ARG A 9 -5.48 1.33 -3.94
CA ARG A 9 -6.51 0.74 -4.81
C ARG A 9 -6.26 0.89 -6.31
N TRP A 10 -5.50 1.91 -6.72
CA TRP A 10 -5.32 2.25 -8.13
C TRP A 10 -4.47 1.23 -8.91
N GLN A 11 -3.67 0.42 -8.21
CA GLN A 11 -2.93 -0.68 -8.81
C GLN A 11 -3.80 -1.94 -9.02
N GLY A 12 -5.01 -1.99 -8.46
CA GLY A 12 -5.83 -3.19 -8.46
C GLY A 12 -5.15 -4.36 -7.74
N ARG A 13 -5.33 -5.57 -8.26
CA ARG A 13 -4.68 -6.78 -7.72
C ARG A 13 -3.23 -6.86 -8.18
N ILE A 14 -2.32 -6.92 -7.21
CA ILE A 14 -0.88 -7.05 -7.43
C ILE A 14 -0.47 -8.49 -7.19
N ASP A 15 0.35 -9.05 -8.09
CA ASP A 15 1.07 -10.30 -7.86
C ASP A 15 2.29 -10.05 -6.96
N TRP A 16 2.07 -10.14 -5.65
CA TRP A 16 3.09 -9.88 -4.64
C TRP A 16 4.20 -10.94 -4.61
N ASP A 17 3.90 -12.17 -5.04
CA ASP A 17 4.88 -13.25 -5.11
C ASP A 17 5.92 -12.95 -6.20
N THR A 18 5.47 -12.49 -7.39
CA THR A 18 6.37 -11.99 -8.44
C THR A 18 7.17 -10.77 -7.98
N VAL A 19 6.54 -9.84 -7.25
CA VAL A 19 7.23 -8.66 -6.68
C VAL A 19 8.36 -9.08 -5.73
N LYS A 20 8.09 -10.02 -4.81
CA LYS A 20 9.10 -10.55 -3.89
C LYS A 20 10.21 -11.30 -4.63
N ALA A 21 9.85 -12.15 -5.59
CA ALA A 21 10.79 -12.94 -6.38
C ALA A 21 11.74 -12.07 -7.22
N SER A 22 11.32 -10.86 -7.59
CA SER A 22 12.17 -9.93 -8.34
C SER A 22 13.46 -9.56 -7.59
N GLY A 23 13.47 -9.62 -6.26
CA GLY A 23 14.60 -9.21 -5.41
C GLY A 23 14.91 -7.71 -5.48
N ARG A 24 14.07 -6.89 -6.14
CA ARG A 24 14.32 -5.45 -6.36
C ARG A 24 13.67 -4.56 -5.32
N VAL A 25 12.61 -5.03 -4.66
CA VAL A 25 11.81 -4.24 -3.72
C VAL A 25 12.28 -4.47 -2.29
N HIS A 26 12.60 -3.38 -1.61
CA HIS A 26 13.13 -3.39 -0.25
C HIS A 26 12.06 -3.01 0.79
N GLY A 27 10.94 -2.42 0.36
CA GLY A 27 9.81 -2.09 1.21
C GLY A 27 8.65 -1.51 0.41
N VAL A 28 7.51 -1.34 1.06
CA VAL A 28 6.28 -0.83 0.44
C VAL A 28 5.58 0.16 1.36
N MET A 29 5.09 1.26 0.79
CA MET A 29 4.14 2.19 1.40
C MET A 29 2.73 1.88 0.91
N LEU A 30 1.84 1.46 1.80
CA LEU A 30 0.44 1.15 1.48
C LEU A 30 -0.48 2.30 1.88
N ARG A 31 -1.37 2.73 0.99
CA ARG A 31 -2.47 3.59 1.43
C ARG A 31 -3.40 2.80 2.33
N ALA A 32 -3.53 3.23 3.58
CA ALA A 32 -4.51 2.68 4.53
C ALA A 32 -5.84 3.41 4.43
N LEU A 33 -5.79 4.74 4.34
CA LEU A 33 -6.96 5.60 4.33
C LEU A 33 -6.92 6.57 3.14
N GLY A 34 -8.09 6.88 2.60
CA GLY A 34 -8.34 8.00 1.71
C GLY A 34 -9.38 8.94 2.29
N SER A 35 -9.56 10.11 1.68
CA SER A 35 -10.58 11.08 2.07
C SER A 35 -11.47 11.40 0.88
N LYS A 36 -12.79 11.44 1.11
CA LYS A 36 -13.79 11.92 0.16
C LYS A 36 -14.57 13.03 0.84
N ASN A 37 -14.38 14.26 0.37
CA ASN A 37 -15.01 15.46 0.94
C ASN A 37 -14.78 15.62 2.46
N GLY A 38 -13.57 15.32 2.94
CA GLY A 38 -13.23 15.39 4.37
C GLY A 38 -13.57 14.13 5.17
N THR A 39 -14.38 13.22 4.63
CA THR A 39 -14.72 11.95 5.30
C THR A 39 -13.69 10.86 4.98
N PRO A 40 -13.00 10.30 5.99
CA PRO A 40 -12.07 9.19 5.79
C PRO A 40 -12.77 7.91 5.31
N TYR A 41 -12.10 7.12 4.48
CA TYR A 41 -12.50 5.77 4.10
C TYR A 41 -11.28 4.85 4.02
N ILE A 42 -11.46 3.56 4.28
CA ILE A 42 -10.39 2.56 4.14
C ILE A 42 -10.12 2.30 2.66
N ASP A 43 -8.85 2.32 2.25
CA ASP A 43 -8.49 1.92 0.89
C ASP A 43 -8.89 0.44 0.67
N PRO A 44 -9.75 0.13 -0.33
CA PRO A 44 -10.29 -1.22 -0.50
C PRO A 44 -9.24 -2.32 -0.70
N MET A 45 -8.03 -1.96 -1.14
CA MET A 45 -6.94 -2.92 -1.34
C MET A 45 -6.01 -3.03 -0.13
N PHE A 46 -6.20 -2.23 0.92
CA PHE A 46 -5.27 -2.16 2.05
C PHE A 46 -5.06 -3.52 2.72
N GLU A 47 -6.15 -4.17 3.15
CA GLU A 47 -6.05 -5.45 3.88
C GLU A 47 -5.45 -6.57 3.01
N THR A 48 -5.82 -6.61 1.72
CA THR A 48 -5.27 -7.58 0.76
C THR A 48 -3.77 -7.38 0.57
N ASN A 49 -3.34 -6.13 0.33
CA ASN A 49 -1.93 -5.81 0.11
C ASN A 49 -1.10 -5.98 1.39
N TYR A 50 -1.63 -5.56 2.54
CA TYR A 50 -0.98 -5.71 3.83
C TYR A 50 -0.77 -7.18 4.17
N SER A 51 -1.81 -8.00 4.06
CA SER A 51 -1.73 -9.45 4.33
C SER A 51 -0.72 -10.16 3.43
N ALA A 52 -0.65 -9.80 2.15
CA ALA A 52 0.34 -10.35 1.24
C ALA A 52 1.78 -9.94 1.60
N CYS A 53 2.00 -8.66 1.96
CA CYS A 53 3.32 -8.19 2.38
C CYS A 53 3.79 -8.86 3.68
N ILE A 54 2.89 -9.03 4.67
CA ILE A 54 3.18 -9.74 5.92
C ILE A 54 3.54 -11.20 5.64
N ARG A 55 2.74 -11.90 4.81
CA ARG A 55 3.03 -13.29 4.40
C ARG A 55 4.41 -13.45 3.79
N LEU A 56 4.85 -12.48 2.98
CA LEU A 56 6.12 -12.52 2.24
C LEU A 56 7.30 -11.84 2.96
N GLY A 57 7.08 -11.37 4.19
CA GLY A 57 8.09 -10.65 4.97
C GLY A 57 8.64 -9.42 4.23
N ILE A 58 7.76 -8.69 3.54
CA ILE A 58 8.11 -7.40 2.91
C ILE A 58 7.89 -6.30 3.95
N PRO A 59 8.89 -5.45 4.26
CA PRO A 59 8.70 -4.32 5.16
C PRO A 59 7.61 -3.37 4.66
N VAL A 60 6.68 -2.99 5.54
CA VAL A 60 5.53 -2.16 5.20
C VAL A 60 5.50 -0.88 6.03
N GLY A 61 5.36 0.25 5.35
CA GLY A 61 4.83 1.49 5.92
C GLY A 61 3.41 1.74 5.41
N VAL A 62 2.68 2.60 6.11
CA VAL A 62 1.29 2.94 5.76
C VAL A 62 1.11 4.45 5.70
N TYR A 63 0.20 4.92 4.85
CA TYR A 63 -0.13 6.35 4.76
C TYR A 63 -1.62 6.63 4.66
N TYR A 64 -1.99 7.87 5.02
CA TYR A 64 -3.33 8.41 4.88
C TYR A 64 -3.33 9.55 3.84
N TYR A 65 -4.14 9.40 2.80
CA TYR A 65 -4.46 10.50 1.88
C TYR A 65 -5.61 11.34 2.46
N SER A 66 -5.27 12.38 3.22
CA SER A 66 -6.22 13.29 3.86
C SER A 66 -6.64 14.45 2.96
N CYS A 67 -7.81 15.03 3.24
CA CYS A 67 -8.24 16.31 2.65
C CYS A 67 -8.47 17.29 3.81
N ALA A 68 -7.78 18.42 3.79
CA ALA A 68 -7.99 19.48 4.78
C ALA A 68 -9.33 20.18 4.49
N VAL A 69 -10.08 20.47 5.55
CA VAL A 69 -11.31 21.26 5.50
C VAL A 69 -11.10 22.52 6.35
N THR A 70 -11.75 23.61 5.95
CA THR A 70 -11.67 24.94 6.60
C THR A 70 -12.70 25.09 7.70
#